data_AF-D9PFM2-F1
#
_entry.id   AF-D9PFM2-F1
#
_cell.length_a   1.000
_cell.length_b   1.000
_cell.length_c   1.000
_cell.angle_alpha   90.00
_cell.angle_beta   90.00
_cell.angle_gamma   90.00
#
_symmetry.space_group_name_H-M   'P 1'
#
loop_
_entity.id
_entity.type
_entity.pdbx_description
1 polymer ?
#
loop_
_entity_poly.entity_id
_entity_poly.type
_entity_poly.pdbx_seq_one_letter_code
_entity_poly.pdbx_strand_id
1 'polypeptide(L)'
;MTQFRYNASYLLVAAVSVALLLLAPAVRADALQDISKQIKQGQYPQALEQVDKYLAGKPKDAQARFLKGIILTEMNKPNEA
;
A
#
# COMPACT_ATOMS: atom_id res chain seq x y z
N MET A 1 36.36 7.50 -43.17
CA MET A 1 35.96 8.11 -41.88
C MET A 1 34.47 7.89 -41.70
N THR A 2 34.11 6.99 -40.80
CA THR A 2 32.76 6.46 -40.53
C THR A 2 31.93 7.44 -39.72
N GLN A 3 30.81 7.92 -40.27
CA GLN A 3 29.88 8.79 -39.57
C GLN A 3 29.01 7.96 -38.62
N PHE A 4 29.27 8.05 -37.32
CA PHE A 4 28.47 7.49 -36.24
C PHE A 4 27.10 8.18 -36.22
N ARG A 5 26.12 7.56 -36.88
CA ARG A 5 24.71 7.91 -36.75
C ARG A 5 24.26 7.41 -35.38
N TYR A 6 24.33 8.27 -34.37
CA TYR A 6 23.75 7.96 -33.06
C TYR A 6 22.22 7.93 -33.21
N ASN A 7 21.69 6.73 -33.05
CA ASN A 7 20.30 6.37 -33.26
C ASN A 7 19.40 7.08 -32.25
N ALA A 8 18.84 8.23 -32.65
CA ALA A 8 17.80 8.99 -31.94
C ALA A 8 16.57 8.12 -31.53
N SER A 9 16.44 6.95 -32.15
CA SER A 9 15.46 5.91 -31.84
C SER A 9 15.56 5.36 -30.41
N TYR A 10 16.76 5.29 -29.80
CA TYR A 10 16.91 4.79 -28.42
C TYR A 10 16.43 5.77 -27.35
N LEU A 11 16.54 7.08 -27.62
CA LEU A 11 16.08 8.13 -26.71
C LEU A 11 14.55 8.16 -26.61
N LEU A 12 13.86 7.85 -27.70
CA LEU A 12 12.39 7.78 -27.73
C LEU A 12 11.86 6.54 -26.97
N VAL A 13 12.54 5.39 -27.07
CA VAL A 13 12.12 4.16 -26.37
C VAL A 13 12.34 4.26 -24.87
N ALA A 14 13.41 4.93 -24.41
CA ALA A 14 13.66 5.14 -22.99
C ALA A 14 12.59 6.05 -22.33
N ALA A 15 12.10 7.07 -23.05
CA ALA A 15 11.09 8.01 -22.55
C ALA A 15 9.71 7.35 -22.33
N VAL A 16 9.33 6.40 -23.17
CA VAL A 16 8.03 5.71 -23.07
C VAL A 16 7.99 4.78 -21.84
N SER A 17 9.11 4.15 -21.46
CA SER A 17 9.18 3.20 -20.34
C SER A 17 9.04 3.88 -18.96
N VAL A 18 9.46 5.13 -18.81
CA VAL A 18 9.34 5.88 -17.54
C VAL A 18 7.90 6.34 -17.28
N ALA A 19 7.10 6.55 -18.34
CA ALA A 19 5.73 7.06 -18.22
C ALA A 19 4.75 6.04 -17.59
N LEU A 20 5.02 4.73 -17.70
CA LEU A 20 4.14 3.68 -17.14
C LEU A 20 4.24 3.51 -15.62
N LEU A 21 5.29 4.01 -14.96
CA LEU A 21 5.45 3.92 -13.50
C LEU A 21 4.61 4.95 -12.72
N LEU A 22 4.03 5.94 -13.40
CA LEU A 22 3.27 7.04 -12.78
C LEU A 22 1.76 6.77 -12.67
N LEU A 23 1.26 5.64 -13.21
CA LEU A 23 -0.15 5.25 -13.11
C LEU A 23 -0.44 4.28 -11.94
N ALA A 24 0.49 4.10 -11.01
CA ALA A 24 0.16 3.42 -9.76
C ALA A 24 -0.94 4.23 -9.07
N PRO A 25 -2.15 3.68 -8.87
CA PRO A 25 -3.18 4.39 -8.14
C PRO A 25 -2.58 4.65 -6.75
N ALA A 26 -2.52 5.92 -6.36
CA ALA A 26 -2.34 6.29 -4.97
C ALA A 26 -3.52 5.69 -4.21
N VAL A 27 -3.34 4.43 -3.77
CA VAL A 27 -4.29 3.73 -2.93
C VAL A 27 -4.48 4.68 -1.76
N ARG A 28 -5.73 5.10 -1.52
CA ARG A 28 -6.04 6.11 -0.51
C ARG A 28 -5.61 5.56 0.85
N ALA A 29 -4.39 5.92 1.22
CA ALA A 29 -3.70 5.37 2.36
C ALA A 29 -4.15 6.05 3.65
N ASP A 30 -4.85 7.19 3.60
CA ASP A 30 -5.24 7.95 4.79
C ASP A 30 -5.92 7.05 5.85
N ALA A 31 -6.97 6.31 5.47
CA ALA A 31 -7.67 5.43 6.40
C ALA A 31 -6.81 4.24 6.91
N LEU A 32 -6.04 3.61 6.01
CA LEU A 32 -5.19 2.47 6.37
C LEU A 32 -3.96 2.88 7.18
N GLN A 33 -3.46 4.10 6.97
CA GLN A 33 -2.38 4.71 7.73
C GLN A 33 -2.83 5.04 9.14
N ASP A 34 -4.05 5.57 9.32
CA ASP A 34 -4.60 5.82 10.64
C ASP A 34 -4.83 4.52 11.42
N ILE A 35 -5.38 3.49 10.76
CA ILE A 35 -5.47 2.13 11.33
C ILE A 35 -4.09 1.62 11.73
N SER A 36 -3.09 1.77 10.86
CA SER A 36 -1.71 1.35 11.13
C SER A 36 -1.09 2.10 12.32
N LYS A 37 -1.41 3.40 12.50
CA LYS A 37 -0.98 4.17 13.65
C LYS A 37 -1.65 3.68 14.94
N GLN A 38 -2.95 3.41 14.91
CA GLN A 38 -3.68 2.87 16.07
C GLN A 38 -3.13 1.52 16.51
N ILE A 39 -2.83 0.62 15.56
CA ILE A 39 -2.14 -0.65 15.83
C ILE A 39 -0.83 -0.40 16.57
N LYS A 40 0.01 0.52 16.08
CA LYS A 40 1.28 0.88 16.73
C LYS A 40 1.12 1.52 18.10
N GLN A 41 -0.03 2.14 18.37
CA GLN A 41 -0.37 2.74 19.66
C GLN A 41 -1.02 1.74 20.63
N GLY A 42 -1.18 0.48 20.23
CA GLY A 42 -1.88 -0.55 21.04
C GLY A 42 -3.39 -0.36 21.11
N GLN A 43 -3.96 0.55 20.29
CA GLN A 43 -5.39 0.82 20.23
C GLN A 43 -6.10 -0.21 19.33
N TYR A 44 -5.88 -1.50 19.60
CA TYR A 44 -6.36 -2.59 18.75
C TYR A 44 -7.89 -2.65 18.61
N PRO A 45 -8.72 -2.40 19.66
CA PRO A 45 -10.18 -2.38 19.50
C PRO A 45 -10.68 -1.30 18.54
N GLN A 46 -10.08 -0.11 18.58
CA GLN A 46 -10.43 1.00 17.68
C GLN A 46 -9.95 0.72 16.24
N ALA A 47 -8.73 0.19 16.11
CA ALA A 47 -8.19 -0.23 14.82
C ALA A 47 -9.05 -1.31 14.16
N LEU A 48 -9.61 -2.25 14.95
CA LEU A 48 -10.49 -3.32 14.46
C LEU A 48 -11.78 -2.76 13.87
N GLU A 49 -12.44 -1.84 14.57
CA GLU A 49 -13.67 -1.22 14.09
C GLU A 49 -13.43 -0.45 12.77
N GLN A 50 -12.30 0.27 12.71
CA GLN A 50 -11.96 1.12 11.58
C GLN A 50 -11.56 0.30 10.35
N VAL A 51 -10.83 -0.81 10.52
CA VAL A 51 -10.53 -1.74 9.42
C VAL A 51 -11.77 -2.51 8.93
N ASP A 52 -12.69 -2.86 9.83
CA ASP A 52 -13.95 -3.52 9.44
C ASP A 52 -14.86 -2.59 8.64
N LYS A 53 -14.97 -1.31 9.04
CA LYS A 53 -15.67 -0.29 8.23
C LYS A 53 -15.02 -0.13 6.85
N TYR A 54 -13.70 -0.13 6.76
CA TYR A 54 -12.99 -0.04 5.49
C TYR A 54 -13.25 -1.29 4.61
N LEU A 55 -13.19 -2.48 5.19
CA LEU A 55 -13.47 -3.74 4.51
C LEU A 55 -14.93 -3.88 4.09
N ALA A 56 -15.89 -3.24 4.76
CA ALA A 56 -17.29 -3.23 4.33
C ALA A 56 -17.45 -2.61 2.93
N GLY A 57 -16.71 -1.54 2.64
CA GLY A 57 -16.69 -0.93 1.29
C GLY A 57 -15.78 -1.64 0.30
N LYS A 58 -14.74 -2.32 0.77
CA LYS A 58 -13.76 -3.02 -0.05
C LYS A 58 -13.39 -4.38 0.54
N PRO A 59 -14.28 -5.38 0.46
CA PRO A 59 -14.07 -6.64 1.16
C PRO A 59 -12.83 -7.37 0.66
N LYS A 60 -12.42 -7.15 -0.61
CA LYS A 60 -11.29 -7.82 -1.25
C LYS A 60 -9.94 -7.10 -1.08
N ASP A 61 -9.88 -6.01 -0.33
CA ASP A 61 -8.63 -5.27 -0.13
C ASP A 61 -7.62 -6.12 0.66
N ALA A 62 -6.50 -6.43 0.02
CA ALA A 62 -5.46 -7.29 0.60
C ALA A 62 -4.75 -6.61 1.78
N GLN A 63 -4.53 -5.30 1.71
CA GLN A 63 -3.83 -4.55 2.76
C GLN A 63 -4.69 -4.44 4.01
N ALA A 64 -5.98 -4.13 3.86
CA ALA A 64 -6.91 -4.06 4.98
C ALA A 64 -7.10 -5.42 5.68
N ARG A 65 -7.18 -6.53 4.93
CA ARG A 65 -7.23 -7.86 5.51
C ARG A 65 -5.97 -8.23 6.28
N PHE A 66 -4.81 -7.83 5.76
CA PHE A 66 -3.54 -8.03 6.44
C PHE A 66 -3.49 -7.26 7.76
N LEU A 67 -3.89 -5.99 7.77
CA LEU A 67 -3.99 -5.19 9.00
C LEU A 67 -4.97 -5.80 10.00
N LYS A 68 -6.14 -6.27 9.55
CA LYS A 68 -7.10 -6.99 10.40
C LYS A 68 -6.48 -8.23 11.05
N GLY A 69 -5.67 -8.99 10.30
CA GLY A 69 -4.93 -10.14 10.83
C GLY A 69 -3.93 -9.76 11.93
N ILE A 70 -3.17 -8.68 11.72
CA ILE A 70 -2.26 -8.14 12.74
C ILE A 70 -3.05 -7.74 13.98
N ILE A 71 -4.11 -6.95 13.83
CA ILE A 71 -4.97 -6.50 14.94
C ILE A 71 -5.48 -7.69 15.76
N LEU A 72 -6.02 -8.71 15.10
CA LEU A 72 -6.55 -9.90 15.78
C LEU A 72 -5.46 -10.70 16.51
N THR A 73 -4.27 -10.79 15.92
CA THR A 73 -3.13 -11.48 16.52
C THR A 73 -2.69 -10.75 17.80
N GLU A 74 -2.59 -9.42 17.74
CA GLU A 74 -2.22 -8.60 18.89
C GLU A 74 -3.30 -8.57 19.98
N MET A 75 -4.58 -8.52 19.61
CA MET A 75 -5.71 -8.61 20.56
C MET A 75 -5.80 -9.97 21.26
N ASN A 76 -5.30 -11.05 20.64
CA ASN A 76 -5.25 -12.39 21.22
C ASN A 76 -3.92 -12.66 21.96
N LYS A 77 -2.97 -11.72 21.93
CA LYS A 77 -1.73 -11.72 22.71
C LYS A 77 -1.75 -10.85 23.98
N PRO A 78 -2.87 -10.61 24.71
CA PRO A 78 -2.86 -9.70 25.87
C PRO A 78 -2.08 -10.25 27.08
N ASN A 79 -1.33 -11.35 26.96
CA ASN A 79 -0.64 -12.04 28.05
C ASN A 79 0.89 -12.21 27.84
N GLU A 80 1.55 -11.43 26.99
CA GLU A 80 3.04 -11.38 26.96
C GLU A 80 3.63 -10.25 27.83
N ALA A 81 2.86 -9.68 28.75
CA ALA A 81 3.32 -8.73 29.77
C ALA A 81 2.86 -9.11 31.17
#